data_AF-A0A2I9DPC4-F1
#
_entry.id   AF-A0A2I9DPC4-F1
#
_cell.length_a   1.000
_cell.length_b   1.000
_cell.length_c   1.000
_cell.angle_alpha   90.00
_cell.angle_beta   90.00
_cell.angle_gamma   90.00
#
_symmetry.space_group_name_H-M   'P 1'
#
loop_
_entity.id
_entity.type
_entity.pdbx_description
1 polymer ?
#
loop_
_entity_poly.entity_id
_entity_poly.type
_entity_poly.pdbx_seq_one_letter_code
_entity_poly.pdbx_strand_id
1 'polypeptide(L)'
;MGLSPAQAVATNKLLAIFGSGSATFQYWRKGHVERALVLRLIPLALAGSALGAYLVHFVDPAAFRTLVGIVILGVGALVLINKRFGLEDRYPGLTARTLALTLPGALLIGMYDGFLGPGTGTFLMFLFALVGFNLVRASGNARTINFATNLGAFLFFLIGGQMVWWIGLPMGLANAAGATVGARMAMLRGSGFVKVMYGLIVVLVAARLLTQ
;
A
#
# COMPACT_ATOMS: atom_id res chain seq x y z
N MET A 1 -17.09 13.91 5.78
CA MET A 1 -16.09 14.98 5.97
C MET A 1 -15.92 15.67 4.63
N GLY A 2 -16.17 16.98 4.53
CA GLY A 2 -16.16 17.73 3.26
C GLY A 2 -14.77 17.96 2.66
N LEU A 3 -13.92 16.93 2.67
CA LEU A 3 -12.57 16.97 2.10
C LEU A 3 -12.64 16.78 0.59
N SER A 4 -11.77 17.48 -0.14
CA SER A 4 -11.56 17.20 -1.56
C SER A 4 -10.91 15.82 -1.76
N PRO A 5 -11.05 15.20 -2.95
CA PRO A 5 -10.33 13.96 -3.27
C PRO A 5 -8.82 14.07 -3.01
N ALA A 6 -8.20 15.18 -3.41
CA ALA A 6 -6.78 15.43 -3.17
C ALA A 6 -6.42 15.45 -1.68
N GLN A 7 -7.22 16.12 -0.83
CA GLN A 7 -7.00 16.16 0.62
C GLN A 7 -7.19 14.80 1.28
N ALA A 8 -8.17 14.02 0.82
CA ALA A 8 -8.42 12.66 1.31
C ALA A 8 -7.25 11.73 0.97
N VAL A 9 -6.78 11.77 -0.28
CA VAL A 9 -5.61 11.00 -0.71
C VAL A 9 -4.36 11.45 0.04
N ALA A 10 -4.09 12.75 0.12
CA ALA A 10 -2.96 13.33 0.85
C ALA A 10 -2.87 12.82 2.30
N THR A 11 -3.99 12.86 3.03
CA THR A 11 -4.06 12.40 4.42
C THR A 11 -3.78 10.89 4.53
N ASN A 12 -4.31 10.10 3.60
CA ASN A 12 -4.02 8.66 3.53
C ASN A 12 -2.54 8.37 3.25
N LYS A 13 -1.89 9.16 2.39
CA LYS A 13 -0.47 8.98 2.05
C LYS A 13 0.46 9.24 3.23
N LEU A 14 0.18 10.25 4.04
CA LEU A 14 0.92 10.49 5.29
C LEU A 14 0.88 9.26 6.21
N LEU A 15 -0.29 8.64 6.39
CA LEU A 15 -0.46 7.43 7.20
C LEU A 15 0.29 6.24 6.60
N ALA A 16 0.18 6.07 5.29
CA ALA A 16 0.75 4.96 4.57
C ALA A 16 2.28 4.96 4.60
N ILE A 17 2.94 6.13 4.68
CA ILE A 17 4.41 6.24 4.85
C ILE A 17 4.87 5.54 6.13
N PHE A 18 4.23 5.81 7.27
CA PHE A 18 4.64 5.18 8.54
C PHE A 18 4.44 3.67 8.51
N GLY A 19 3.28 3.21 8.03
CA GLY A 19 2.95 1.79 7.95
C GLY A 19 3.85 1.01 6.97
N SER A 20 3.99 1.51 5.74
CA SER A 20 4.84 0.88 4.72
C SER A 20 6.33 1.03 5.01
N GLY A 21 6.75 2.12 5.64
CA GLY A 21 8.15 2.35 6.04
C GLY A 21 8.61 1.38 7.13
N SER A 22 7.80 1.16 8.16
CA SER A 22 8.10 0.16 9.20
C SER A 22 8.18 -1.26 8.62
N ALA A 23 7.24 -1.64 7.75
CA ALA A 23 7.28 -2.92 7.07
C ALA A 23 8.53 -3.06 6.19
N THR A 24 8.83 -2.03 5.39
CA THR A 24 10.03 -1.96 4.54
C THR A 24 11.29 -2.17 5.35
N PHE A 25 11.46 -1.46 6.46
CA PHE A 25 12.61 -1.60 7.34
C PHE A 25 12.78 -3.04 7.84
N GLN A 26 11.71 -3.68 8.28
CA GLN A 26 11.77 -5.07 8.76
C GLN A 26 12.15 -6.07 7.66
N TYR A 27 11.52 -5.98 6.48
CA TYR A 27 11.84 -6.86 5.35
C TYR A 27 13.27 -6.64 4.83
N TRP A 28 13.71 -5.37 4.79
CA TRP A 28 15.05 -5.00 4.34
C TRP A 28 16.13 -5.54 5.28
N ARG A 29 15.93 -5.40 6.61
CA ARG A 29 16.85 -5.92 7.62
C ARG A 29 16.95 -7.45 7.59
N LYS A 30 15.84 -8.14 7.31
CA LYS A 30 15.78 -9.61 7.21
C LYS A 30 16.28 -10.18 5.88
N GLY A 31 16.75 -9.34 4.94
CA GLY A 31 17.29 -9.80 3.65
C GLY A 31 16.23 -10.31 2.67
N HIS A 32 14.95 -9.97 2.89
CA HIS A 32 13.84 -10.37 2.02
C HIS A 32 13.56 -9.38 0.88
N VAL A 33 14.47 -8.43 0.64
CA VAL A 33 14.35 -7.41 -0.40
C VAL A 33 15.48 -7.58 -1.40
N GLU A 34 15.15 -7.68 -2.68
CA GLU A 34 16.11 -7.73 -3.77
C GLU A 34 16.59 -6.30 -4.08
N ARG A 35 17.65 -5.87 -3.39
CA ARG A 35 18.11 -4.48 -3.38
C ARG A 35 18.45 -3.97 -4.78
N ALA A 36 19.15 -4.77 -5.58
CA ALA A 36 19.58 -4.36 -6.91
C ALA A 36 18.40 -4.07 -7.85
N LEU A 37 17.33 -4.86 -7.74
CA LEU A 37 16.10 -4.63 -8.49
C LEU A 37 15.34 -3.43 -7.94
N VAL A 38 15.02 -3.44 -6.64
CA VAL A 38 14.17 -2.44 -6.00
C VAL A 38 14.74 -1.03 -6.10
N LEU A 39 16.06 -0.85 -5.94
CA LEU A 39 16.70 0.47 -6.08
C LEU A 39 16.53 1.06 -7.49
N ARG A 40 16.43 0.23 -8.53
CA ARG A 40 16.15 0.68 -9.91
C ARG A 40 14.68 1.06 -10.11
N LEU A 41 13.78 0.48 -9.33
CA LEU A 41 12.33 0.72 -9.41
C LEU A 41 11.90 1.96 -8.62
N ILE A 42 12.61 2.30 -7.54
CA ILE A 42 12.26 3.42 -6.65
C ILE A 42 12.07 4.76 -7.41
N PRO A 43 12.98 5.20 -8.29
CA PRO A 43 12.81 6.47 -9.01
C PRO A 43 11.54 6.50 -9.87
N LEU A 44 11.25 5.39 -10.57
CA LEU A 44 10.04 5.26 -11.39
C LEU A 44 8.77 5.23 -10.54
N ALA A 45 8.82 4.52 -9.40
CA ALA A 45 7.71 4.47 -8.47
C ALA A 45 7.39 5.83 -7.85
N LEU A 46 8.42 6.60 -7.48
CA LEU A 46 8.30 7.97 -6.98
C LEU A 46 7.69 8.89 -8.06
N ALA A 47 8.26 8.89 -9.26
CA ALA A 47 7.81 9.72 -10.38
C ALA A 47 6.37 9.36 -10.80
N GLY A 48 6.08 8.07 -10.94
CA GLY A 48 4.75 7.57 -11.23
C GLY A 48 3.76 8.03 -10.18
N SER A 49 4.07 7.87 -8.90
CA SER A 49 3.16 8.28 -7.83
C SER A 49 2.97 9.79 -7.72
N ALA A 50 3.98 10.60 -8.01
CA ALA A 50 3.82 12.05 -8.10
C ALA A 50 2.91 12.44 -9.28
N LEU A 51 3.07 11.79 -10.43
CA LEU A 51 2.19 11.97 -11.58
C LEU A 51 0.75 11.55 -11.27
N GLY A 52 0.56 10.41 -10.62
CA GLY A 52 -0.74 9.95 -10.16
C GLY A 52 -1.41 10.94 -9.21
N ALA A 53 -0.66 11.46 -8.24
CA ALA A 53 -1.13 12.47 -7.31
C ALA A 53 -1.55 13.77 -8.01
N TYR A 54 -0.79 14.21 -9.02
CA TYR A 54 -1.16 15.34 -9.88
C TYR A 54 -2.50 15.10 -10.61
N LEU A 55 -2.72 13.89 -11.14
CA LEU A 55 -3.94 13.56 -11.89
C LEU A 55 -5.20 13.58 -11.02
N VAL A 56 -5.10 13.42 -9.69
CA VAL A 56 -6.26 13.48 -8.77
C VAL A 56 -7.01 14.80 -8.87
N HIS A 57 -6.30 15.89 -9.18
CA HIS A 57 -6.88 17.23 -9.24
C HIS A 57 -7.87 17.42 -10.40
N PHE A 58 -7.80 16.59 -11.44
CA PHE A 58 -8.62 16.72 -12.64
C PHE A 58 -9.87 15.84 -12.62
N VAL A 59 -10.11 15.11 -11.52
CA VAL A 59 -11.19 14.12 -11.45
C VAL A 59 -12.31 14.61 -10.55
N ASP A 60 -13.53 14.51 -11.07
CA ASP A 60 -14.74 14.85 -10.34
C ASP A 60 -14.89 13.98 -9.06
N PRO A 61 -15.26 14.56 -7.91
CA PRO A 61 -15.38 13.81 -6.66
C PRO A 61 -16.37 12.64 -6.69
N ALA A 62 -17.47 12.71 -7.45
CA ALA A 62 -18.42 11.62 -7.57
C ALA A 62 -17.84 10.48 -8.42
N ALA A 63 -17.20 10.80 -9.54
CA ALA A 63 -16.49 9.83 -10.36
C ALA A 63 -15.37 9.13 -9.58
N PHE A 64 -14.61 9.89 -8.78
CA PHE A 64 -13.54 9.35 -7.93
C PHE A 64 -14.06 8.32 -6.92
N ARG A 65 -15.17 8.62 -6.22
CA ARG A 65 -15.77 7.69 -5.25
C ARG A 65 -16.19 6.37 -5.89
N THR A 66 -16.84 6.43 -7.07
CA THR A 66 -17.26 5.23 -7.81
C THR A 66 -16.06 4.41 -8.26
N LEU A 67 -15.02 5.06 -8.78
CA LEU A 67 -13.80 4.40 -9.23
C LEU A 67 -13.07 3.68 -8.07
N VAL A 68 -12.95 4.32 -6.91
CA VAL A 68 -12.38 3.70 -5.70
C VAL A 68 -13.16 2.42 -5.34
N GLY A 69 -14.49 2.47 -5.37
CA GLY A 69 -15.34 1.31 -5.07
C GLY A 69 -15.09 0.11 -6.01
N ILE A 70 -15.10 0.36 -7.32
CA ILE A 70 -14.85 -0.67 -8.34
C ILE A 70 -13.48 -1.32 -8.14
N VAL A 71 -12.48 -0.49 -7.90
CA VAL A 71 -11.09 -0.93 -7.71
C VAL A 71 -10.93 -1.79 -6.46
N ILE A 72 -11.55 -1.41 -5.34
CA ILE A 72 -11.53 -2.22 -4.10
C ILE A 72 -12.16 -3.60 -4.34
N LEU A 73 -13.31 -3.64 -5.03
CA LEU A 73 -13.97 -4.90 -5.37
C LEU A 73 -13.10 -5.78 -6.28
N GLY A 74 -12.48 -5.19 -7.30
CA GLY A 74 -11.58 -5.88 -8.21
C GLY A 74 -10.35 -6.47 -7.50
N VAL A 75 -9.71 -5.69 -6.62
CA VAL A 75 -8.61 -6.17 -5.77
C VAL A 75 -9.08 -7.30 -4.86
N GLY A 76 -10.24 -7.15 -4.23
CA GLY A 76 -10.82 -8.19 -3.37
C GLY A 76 -11.04 -9.51 -4.11
N ALA A 77 -11.64 -9.46 -5.30
CA ALA A 77 -11.83 -10.63 -6.15
C ALA A 77 -10.50 -11.27 -6.56
N LEU A 78 -9.52 -10.47 -6.99
CA LEU A 78 -8.18 -10.92 -7.35
C LEU A 78 -7.50 -11.69 -6.20
N VAL A 79 -7.61 -11.19 -4.96
CA VAL A 79 -7.07 -11.84 -3.77
C VAL A 79 -7.77 -13.17 -3.48
N LEU A 80 -9.10 -13.23 -3.57
CA LEU A 80 -9.88 -14.42 -3.25
C LEU A 80 -9.65 -15.58 -4.23
N ILE A 81 -9.46 -15.26 -5.52
CA ILE A 81 -9.21 -16.25 -6.56
C ILE A 81 -7.80 -16.85 -6.41
N ASN A 82 -6.87 -16.11 -5.81
CA ASN A 82 -5.47 -16.48 -5.84
C ASN A 82 -4.98 -17.28 -4.61
N LYS A 83 -5.40 -18.55 -4.50
CA LYS A 83 -5.02 -19.44 -3.38
C LYS A 83 -3.63 -20.11 -3.50
N ARG A 84 -2.88 -19.95 -4.59
CA ARG A 84 -1.66 -20.78 -4.87
C ARG A 84 -0.44 -20.06 -5.46
N PHE A 85 -0.40 -18.74 -5.55
CA PHE A 85 0.75 -18.04 -6.12
C PHE A 85 1.91 -17.85 -5.13
N GLY A 86 3.15 -17.99 -5.61
CA GLY A 86 4.36 -17.61 -4.87
C GLY A 86 4.83 -18.61 -3.80
N LEU A 87 4.47 -19.89 -3.91
CA LEU A 87 4.92 -20.92 -2.97
C LEU A 87 6.41 -21.27 -3.12
N GLU A 88 6.96 -21.13 -4.33
CA GLU A 88 8.36 -21.38 -4.63
C GLU A 88 9.06 -20.10 -5.09
N ASP A 89 10.34 -19.96 -4.75
CA ASP A 89 11.18 -18.88 -5.27
C ASP A 89 11.88 -19.35 -6.54
N ARG A 90 11.42 -18.84 -7.68
CA ARG A 90 11.96 -19.13 -9.02
C ARG A 90 12.54 -17.88 -9.67
N TYR A 91 12.89 -16.87 -8.86
CA TYR A 91 13.42 -15.61 -9.35
C TYR A 91 14.72 -15.82 -10.14
N PRO A 92 14.76 -15.48 -11.46
CA PRO A 92 15.91 -15.77 -12.30
C PRO A 92 17.04 -14.74 -12.18
N GLY A 93 16.94 -13.78 -11.26
CA GLY A 93 17.86 -12.65 -11.16
C GLY A 93 17.45 -11.45 -12.04
N LEU A 94 18.36 -10.49 -12.17
CA LEU A 94 18.17 -9.27 -12.96
C LEU A 94 18.34 -9.54 -14.47
N THR A 95 17.39 -10.29 -15.02
CA THR A 95 17.31 -10.55 -16.47
C THR A 95 16.63 -9.39 -17.21
N ALA A 96 16.81 -9.32 -18.53
CA ALA A 96 16.09 -8.35 -19.36
C ALA A 96 14.57 -8.47 -19.20
N ARG A 97 14.05 -9.71 -19.10
CA ARG A 97 12.63 -9.99 -18.85
C ARG A 97 12.15 -9.45 -17.51
N THR A 98 12.93 -9.67 -16.44
CA THR A 98 12.65 -9.12 -15.11
C THR A 98 12.48 -7.60 -15.16
N LEU A 99 13.43 -6.91 -15.78
CA LEU A 99 13.42 -5.44 -15.88
C LEU A 99 12.29 -4.93 -16.78
N ALA A 100 12.05 -5.59 -17.93
CA ALA A 100 11.00 -5.23 -18.86
C ALA A 100 9.59 -5.33 -18.25
N LEU A 101 9.37 -6.24 -17.30
CA LEU A 101 8.10 -6.34 -16.57
C LEU A 101 8.02 -5.34 -15.41
N THR A 102 9.08 -5.26 -14.61
CA THR A 102 9.07 -4.52 -13.34
C THR A 102 9.20 -3.01 -13.49
N LEU A 103 9.97 -2.50 -14.46
CA LEU A 103 10.14 -1.06 -14.68
C LEU A 103 8.82 -0.37 -15.05
N PRO A 104 8.12 -0.76 -16.14
CA PRO A 104 6.82 -0.17 -16.45
C PRO A 104 5.78 -0.52 -15.39
N GLY A 105 5.83 -1.72 -14.80
CA GLY A 105 4.93 -2.11 -13.71
C GLY A 105 5.05 -1.19 -12.49
N ALA A 106 6.27 -0.85 -12.06
CA ALA A 106 6.51 0.06 -10.94
C ALA A 106 6.03 1.48 -11.23
N LEU A 107 6.19 1.96 -12.47
CA LEU A 107 5.69 3.27 -12.89
C LEU A 107 4.15 3.32 -12.90
N LEU A 108 3.52 2.35 -13.56
CA LEU A 108 2.05 2.30 -13.71
C LEU A 108 1.35 2.05 -12.38
N ILE A 109 1.85 1.10 -11.58
CA ILE A 109 1.30 0.85 -10.24
C ILE A 109 1.60 2.04 -9.33
N GLY A 110 2.74 2.72 -9.50
CA GLY A 110 3.04 3.96 -8.79
C GLY A 110 2.05 5.07 -9.11
N MET A 111 1.75 5.29 -10.39
CA MET A 111 0.73 6.26 -10.83
C MET A 111 -0.64 5.92 -10.28
N TYR A 112 -1.04 4.65 -10.34
CA TYR A 112 -2.25 4.17 -9.71
C TYR A 112 -2.26 4.43 -8.19
N ASP A 113 -1.15 4.18 -7.50
CA ASP A 113 -1.04 4.37 -6.05
C ASP A 113 -1.21 5.85 -5.69
N GLY A 114 -0.50 6.73 -6.38
CA GLY A 114 -0.57 8.17 -6.15
C GLY A 114 -1.94 8.75 -6.43
N PHE A 115 -2.65 8.18 -7.40
CA PHE A 115 -3.98 8.62 -7.79
C PHE A 115 -5.08 8.11 -6.84
N LEU A 116 -5.10 6.81 -6.54
CA LEU A 116 -6.13 6.16 -5.72
C LEU A 116 -5.55 5.65 -4.39
N GLY A 117 -4.65 4.65 -4.47
CA GLY A 117 -3.95 4.07 -3.33
C GLY A 117 -4.45 2.72 -2.75
N PRO A 118 -5.75 2.33 -2.81
CA PRO A 118 -6.18 1.03 -2.30
C PRO A 118 -5.51 -0.14 -3.01
N GLY A 119 -5.21 -1.25 -2.32
CA GLY A 119 -4.77 -2.47 -3.00
C GLY A 119 -3.39 -2.44 -3.69
N THR A 120 -2.66 -1.31 -3.67
CA THR A 120 -1.35 -1.18 -4.31
C THR A 120 -0.35 -2.24 -3.85
N GLY A 121 -0.31 -2.51 -2.55
CA GLY A 121 0.56 -3.54 -1.99
C GLY A 121 0.29 -4.92 -2.59
N THR A 122 -0.99 -5.23 -2.86
CA THR A 122 -1.39 -6.46 -3.55
C THR A 122 -0.91 -6.43 -4.99
N PHE A 123 -1.19 -5.38 -5.76
CA PHE A 123 -0.73 -5.31 -7.17
C PHE A 123 0.78 -5.43 -7.31
N LEU A 124 1.56 -4.75 -6.46
CA LEU A 124 3.01 -4.88 -6.43
C LEU A 124 3.44 -6.31 -6.07
N MET A 125 2.79 -6.93 -5.09
CA MET A 125 3.08 -8.30 -4.69
C MET A 125 2.80 -9.29 -5.82
N PHE A 126 1.72 -9.10 -6.59
CA PHE A 126 1.44 -9.87 -7.80
C PHE A 126 2.48 -9.64 -8.89
N LEU A 127 2.91 -8.39 -9.11
CA LEU A 127 3.98 -8.07 -10.07
C LEU A 127 5.28 -8.81 -9.72
N PHE A 128 5.69 -8.79 -8.45
CA PHE A 128 6.89 -9.51 -8.02
C PHE A 128 6.72 -11.03 -8.03
N ALA A 129 5.52 -11.55 -7.72
CA ALA A 129 5.24 -12.98 -7.86
C ALA A 129 5.30 -13.45 -9.32
N LEU A 130 4.82 -12.63 -10.27
CA LEU A 130 4.90 -12.93 -11.71
C LEU A 130 6.34 -13.02 -12.23
N VAL A 131 7.23 -12.24 -11.62
CA VAL A 131 8.68 -12.23 -11.89
C VAL A 131 9.38 -13.45 -11.27
N GLY A 132 8.69 -14.21 -10.42
CA GLY A 132 9.16 -15.47 -9.86
C GLY A 132 9.56 -15.42 -8.38
N PHE A 133 9.36 -14.29 -7.68
CA PHE A 133 9.61 -14.24 -6.24
C PHE A 133 8.58 -15.08 -5.47
N ASN A 134 9.03 -15.75 -4.42
CA ASN A 134 8.12 -16.33 -3.43
C ASN A 134 7.33 -15.24 -2.68
N LEU A 135 6.29 -15.65 -1.97
CA LEU A 135 5.36 -14.75 -1.29
C LEU A 135 6.05 -13.79 -0.30
N VAL A 136 7.07 -14.27 0.40
CA VAL A 136 7.81 -13.50 1.41
C VAL A 136 8.63 -12.39 0.76
N ARG A 137 9.43 -12.74 -0.26
CA ARG A 137 10.25 -11.76 -0.99
C ARG A 137 9.40 -10.84 -1.86
N ALA A 138 8.33 -11.34 -2.47
CA ALA A 138 7.36 -10.54 -3.19
C ALA A 138 6.71 -9.49 -2.26
N SER A 139 6.32 -9.90 -1.05
CA SER A 139 5.81 -8.98 -0.02
C SER A 139 6.85 -7.95 0.39
N GLY A 140 8.11 -8.35 0.61
CA GLY A 140 9.20 -7.44 0.98
C GLY A 140 9.49 -6.38 -0.09
N ASN A 141 9.64 -6.82 -1.35
CA ASN A 141 9.82 -5.94 -2.50
C ASN A 141 8.61 -5.02 -2.69
N ALA A 142 7.39 -5.56 -2.60
CA ALA A 142 6.14 -4.80 -2.74
C ALA A 142 6.00 -3.72 -1.66
N ARG A 143 6.31 -4.03 -0.40
CA ARG A 143 6.26 -3.03 0.69
C ARG A 143 7.27 -1.92 0.49
N THR A 144 8.46 -2.25 -0.02
CA THR A 144 9.52 -1.27 -0.30
C THR A 144 9.11 -0.30 -1.41
N ILE A 145 8.58 -0.82 -2.52
CA ILE A 145 8.06 0.03 -3.60
C ILE A 145 6.80 0.79 -3.15
N ASN A 146 5.95 0.17 -2.33
CA ASN A 146 4.78 0.86 -1.78
C ASN A 146 5.19 2.01 -0.86
N PHE A 147 6.27 1.88 -0.10
CA PHE A 147 6.82 3.00 0.65
C PHE A 147 7.31 4.12 -0.28
N ALA A 148 8.05 3.80 -1.34
CA ALA A 148 8.51 4.78 -2.31
C ALA A 148 7.36 5.52 -3.01
N THR A 149 6.33 4.81 -3.48
CA THR A 149 5.13 5.42 -4.08
C THR A 149 4.42 6.35 -3.10
N ASN A 150 4.13 5.88 -1.87
CA ASN A 150 3.51 6.73 -0.85
C ASN A 150 4.34 7.98 -0.54
N LEU A 151 5.67 7.85 -0.49
CA LEU A 151 6.57 8.99 -0.32
C LEU A 151 6.47 9.97 -1.50
N GLY A 152 6.40 9.49 -2.74
CA GLY A 152 6.27 10.33 -3.93
C GLY A 152 4.98 11.14 -3.94
N ALA A 153 3.84 10.50 -3.70
CA ALA A 153 2.56 11.22 -3.59
C ALA A 153 2.53 12.18 -2.39
N PHE A 154 3.07 11.78 -1.24
CA PHE A 154 3.17 12.64 -0.08
C PHE A 154 3.98 13.91 -0.37
N LEU A 155 5.18 13.77 -0.97
CA LEU A 155 6.01 14.91 -1.32
C LEU A 155 5.29 15.84 -2.31
N PHE A 156 4.58 15.29 -3.29
CA PHE A 156 3.77 16.08 -4.22
C PHE A 156 2.68 16.87 -3.48
N PHE A 157 1.88 16.22 -2.64
CA PHE A 157 0.80 16.88 -1.89
C PHE A 157 1.32 17.83 -0.81
N LEU A 158 2.50 17.57 -0.26
CA LEU A 158 3.20 18.44 0.69
C LEU A 158 3.58 19.75 0.02
N ILE A 159 4.22 19.69 -1.16
CA ILE A 159 4.60 20.87 -1.95
C ILE A 159 3.34 21.61 -2.44
N GLY A 160 2.30 20.88 -2.85
CA GLY A 160 1.03 21.44 -3.31
C GLY A 160 0.12 22.00 -2.20
N GLY A 161 0.54 21.97 -0.93
CA GLY A 161 -0.23 22.52 0.19
C GLY A 161 -1.55 21.80 0.50
N GLN A 162 -1.74 20.58 0.02
CA GLN A 162 -2.99 19.82 0.17
C GLN A 162 -3.04 18.97 1.45
N MET A 163 -1.96 18.99 2.25
CA MET A 163 -1.84 18.26 3.50
C MET A 163 -2.76 18.83 4.58
N VAL A 164 -3.68 18.00 5.06
CA VAL A 164 -4.60 18.36 6.15
C VAL A 164 -4.00 17.90 7.48
N TRP A 165 -3.05 18.67 7.98
CA TRP A 165 -2.23 18.31 9.16
C TRP A 165 -3.04 18.05 10.43
N TRP A 166 -4.11 18.82 10.65
CA TRP A 166 -4.97 18.68 11.83
C TRP A 166 -5.75 17.36 11.87
N ILE A 167 -5.96 16.70 10.72
CA ILE A 167 -6.48 15.33 10.65
C ILE A 167 -5.32 14.33 10.61
N GLY A 168 -4.35 14.58 9.72
CA GLY A 168 -3.29 13.63 9.39
C GLY A 168 -2.36 13.29 10.56
N LEU A 169 -1.98 14.28 11.37
CA LEU A 169 -1.07 14.04 12.51
C LEU A 169 -1.76 13.23 13.63
N PRO A 170 -2.96 13.59 14.12
CA PRO A 170 -3.67 12.75 15.09
C PRO A 170 -3.95 11.34 14.59
N MET A 171 -4.37 11.19 13.32
CA MET A 171 -4.58 9.86 12.73
C MET A 171 -3.28 9.06 12.66
N GLY A 172 -2.15 9.71 12.31
CA GLY A 172 -0.84 9.07 12.24
C GLY A 172 -0.36 8.58 13.59
N LEU A 173 -0.48 9.42 14.61
CA LEU A 173 -0.15 9.06 16.00
C LEU A 173 -1.03 7.92 16.52
N ALA A 174 -2.35 7.99 16.29
CA ALA A 174 -3.27 6.93 16.69
C ALA A 174 -2.96 5.60 15.98
N ASN A 175 -2.62 5.64 14.69
CA ASN A 175 -2.26 4.45 13.92
C ASN A 175 -0.93 3.86 14.39
N ALA A 176 0.10 4.68 14.60
CA ALA A 176 1.40 4.24 15.11
C ALA A 176 1.28 3.63 16.52
N ALA A 177 0.50 4.26 17.41
CA ALA A 177 0.22 3.74 18.74
C ALA A 177 -0.56 2.41 18.67
N GLY A 178 -1.63 2.37 17.88
CA GLY A 178 -2.46 1.17 17.69
C GLY A 178 -1.67 0.00 17.09
N ALA A 179 -0.81 0.25 16.09
CA ALA A 179 0.05 -0.76 15.50
C ALA A 179 1.05 -1.32 16.51
N THR A 180 1.66 -0.46 17.32
CA THR A 180 2.66 -0.86 18.33
C THR A 180 2.01 -1.67 19.45
N VAL A 181 0.90 -1.18 20.00
CA VAL A 181 0.15 -1.87 21.06
C VAL A 181 -0.42 -3.19 20.54
N GLY A 182 -1.02 -3.18 19.35
CA GLY A 182 -1.58 -4.37 18.71
C GLY A 182 -0.53 -5.44 18.44
N ALA A 183 0.63 -5.07 17.89
CA ALA A 183 1.74 -6.00 17.65
C ALA A 183 2.28 -6.58 18.96
N ARG A 184 2.49 -5.73 19.98
CA ARG A 184 2.98 -6.19 21.29
C ARG A 184 1.99 -7.13 21.98
N MET A 185 0.71 -6.80 21.95
CA MET A 185 -0.36 -7.64 22.51
C MET A 185 -0.50 -8.97 21.77
N ALA A 186 -0.41 -8.97 20.44
CA ALA A 186 -0.44 -10.20 19.64
C ALA A 186 0.74 -11.13 19.94
N MET A 187 1.94 -10.57 20.13
CA MET A 187 3.13 -11.33 20.53
C MET A 187 3.02 -11.90 21.94
N LEU A 188 2.45 -11.14 22.88
CA LEU A 188 2.34 -11.55 24.30
C LEU A 188 1.22 -12.55 24.56
N ARG A 189 0.05 -12.42 23.90
CA ARG A 189 -1.16 -13.19 24.19
C ARG A 189 -1.47 -14.30 23.19
N GLY A 190 -0.67 -14.44 22.14
CA GLY A 190 -0.79 -15.52 21.16
C GLY A 190 -2.03 -15.45 20.27
N SER A 191 -2.22 -16.51 19.47
CA SER A 191 -3.20 -16.56 18.37
C SER A 191 -4.67 -16.49 18.82
N GLY A 192 -5.00 -16.92 20.04
CA GLY A 192 -6.36 -16.84 20.59
C GLY A 192 -6.84 -15.41 20.78
N PHE A 193 -5.98 -14.54 21.32
CA PHE A 193 -6.28 -13.11 21.47
C PHE A 193 -6.52 -12.42 20.13
N VAL A 194 -5.72 -12.76 19.11
CA VAL A 194 -5.86 -12.21 17.76
C VAL A 194 -7.23 -12.57 17.16
N LYS A 195 -7.69 -13.82 17.34
CA LYS A 195 -9.02 -14.26 16.85
C LYS A 195 -10.16 -13.51 17.51
N VAL A 196 -10.11 -13.29 18.84
CA VAL A 196 -11.13 -12.55 19.58
C VAL A 196 -11.18 -11.09 19.13
N MET A 197 -10.02 -10.44 18.97
CA MET A 197 -9.95 -9.07 18.47
C MET A 197 -10.49 -8.94 17.04
N TYR A 198 -10.17 -9.90 16.18
CA TYR A 198 -10.72 -9.94 14.83
C TYR A 198 -12.26 -10.04 14.84
N GLY A 199 -12.82 -10.94 15.66
CA GLY A 199 -14.28 -11.07 15.81
C GLY A 199 -14.94 -9.77 16.28
N LEU A 200 -14.37 -9.10 17.30
CA LEU A 200 -14.85 -7.80 17.79
C LEU A 200 -14.85 -6.72 16.71
N ILE A 201 -13.77 -6.62 15.92
CA ILE A 201 -13.68 -5.64 14.82
C ILE A 201 -14.74 -5.93 13.76
N VAL A 202 -14.95 -7.19 13.39
CA VAL A 202 -15.99 -7.57 12.41
C VAL A 202 -17.37 -7.15 12.90
N VAL A 203 -17.71 -7.41 14.16
CA VAL A 203 -19.01 -7.01 14.76
C VAL A 203 -19.17 -5.49 14.76
N LEU A 204 -18.13 -4.75 15.16
CA LEU A 204 -18.15 -3.28 15.18
C LEU A 204 -18.34 -2.69 13.77
N VAL A 205 -17.63 -3.23 12.77
CA VAL A 205 -17.75 -2.79 11.38
C VAL A 205 -19.15 -3.12 10.83
N ALA A 206 -19.67 -4.31 11.10
CA ALA A 206 -21.01 -4.71 10.69
C ALA A 206 -22.08 -3.81 11.33
N ALA A 207 -21.98 -3.53 12.64
CA ALA A 207 -22.88 -2.63 13.33
C ALA A 207 -22.82 -1.22 12.74
N ARG A 208 -21.62 -0.68 12.48
CA ARG A 208 -21.44 0.63 11.85
C ARG A 208 -22.12 0.69 10.48
N LEU A 209 -21.91 -0.31 9.63
CA LEU A 209 -22.50 -0.39 8.29
C LEU A 209 -24.02 -0.48 8.30
N LEU A 210 -24.62 -1.13 9.30
CA LEU A 210 -26.08 -1.23 9.44
C LEU A 210 -26.72 0.05 10.03
N THR A 211 -25.91 0.94 10.62
CA THR A 211 -26.35 2.20 11.24
C THR A 211 -26.03 3.45 10.41
N GLN A 212 -25.40 3.28 9.24
CA GLN A 212 -25.10 4.35 8.26
C GLN A 212 -26.14 4.37 7.15
#